data_AF-W4GWA0-F1
#
_entry.id   AF-W4GWA0-F1
#
_cell.length_a   1.000
_cell.length_b   1.000
_cell.length_c   1.000
_cell.angle_alpha   90.00
_cell.angle_beta   90.00
_cell.angle_gamma   90.00
#
_symmetry.space_group_name_H-M   'P 1'
#
loop_
_entity.id
_entity.type
_entity.pdbx_description
1 polymer ?
#
loop_
_entity_poly.entity_id
_entity_poly.type
_entity_poly.pdbx_seq_one_letter_code
_entity_poly.pdbx_strand_id
1 'polypeptide(L)'
;MLVFKPATVAVAVAVVSASIAYVLWKQRQQEQGTSPKQSARKESSGCCGKDSATTTGCCQSSTNDDNVEAEEHAKPVAVRILYGTHTGTAKGFATTLQQKLFALNVAGYAFEPSVVDMKDYDQDNLEHEHVLISILSTWTGGVPPESALVFCNWLQDMAQDFRVSKTWLKHVHVGVYGLGNSEYDEHYGKASKALSKHLSSLGASRLCPRGVGDDNQDQAAQFDSWSDHLIAALCEQYGALRSPAASSSSSPSVKPKQQPAGWKSQNEFRRQKRKEKAAANGEDTEEAMWTAEDQMNEIVLELDQGDDSDDEDNRPKKPDSGVVDVEDIGVVMKESEAAALSREMVTPLQRKALTKEGYKIIGTHSAVKLCRWTKHQLRGRGGCYKHTFYGITSYQCMETTPSLACANKCVFCWRHHKNPVGREWRWKTDDAKELVEGAISRHQTMIKEVKGLPGLIQSRWEEAFTVRHCALSLVGEPIMYPHINEFCRELHAREISSFLVTNAQFPEKIAALEPITQLYVSVDAATKDSLKAIDRPLFKDFWERFLSCLTQLKAKGQRTVLSFLYPRYGLLCWFAISID
;
A
#
# COMPACT_ATOMS: atom_id res chain seq x y z
N MET A 1 -35.94 -59.23 11.94
CA MET A 1 -36.94 -58.35 11.30
C MET A 1 -36.89 -56.99 11.99
N LEU A 2 -36.20 -56.01 11.42
CA LEU A 2 -36.20 -54.63 11.92
C LEU A 2 -37.38 -53.89 11.30
N VAL A 3 -38.42 -53.65 12.11
CA VAL A 3 -39.62 -52.90 11.71
C VAL A 3 -39.28 -51.41 11.79
N PHE A 4 -39.01 -50.78 10.66
CA PHE A 4 -38.85 -49.32 10.58
C PHE A 4 -40.22 -48.65 10.72
N LYS A 5 -40.30 -47.62 11.58
CA LYS A 5 -41.52 -46.83 11.79
C LYS A 5 -41.91 -46.13 10.46
N PRO A 6 -43.20 -46.15 10.07
CA PRO A 6 -43.66 -45.63 8.77
C PRO A 6 -43.34 -44.14 8.55
N ALA A 7 -43.24 -43.34 9.62
CA ALA A 7 -42.86 -41.94 9.54
C ALA A 7 -41.43 -41.72 9.02
N THR A 8 -40.49 -42.61 9.35
CA THR A 8 -39.08 -42.48 8.96
C THR A 8 -38.89 -42.81 7.47
N VAL A 9 -39.68 -43.75 6.94
CA VAL A 9 -39.70 -44.08 5.51
C VAL A 9 -40.32 -42.93 4.70
N ALA A 10 -41.39 -42.31 5.20
CA ALA A 10 -42.03 -41.17 4.53
C ALA A 10 -41.09 -39.96 4.40
N VAL A 11 -40.30 -39.64 5.45
CA VAL A 11 -39.32 -38.55 5.40
C VAL A 11 -38.18 -38.88 4.43
N ALA A 12 -37.68 -40.11 4.43
CA ALA A 12 -36.63 -40.54 3.51
C ALA A 12 -37.11 -40.45 2.04
N VAL A 13 -38.33 -40.91 1.75
CA VAL A 13 -38.91 -40.81 0.40
C VAL A 13 -39.08 -39.35 -0.03
N ALA A 14 -39.56 -38.47 0.86
CA ALA A 14 -39.71 -37.04 0.58
C ALA A 14 -38.36 -36.37 0.25
N VAL A 15 -37.30 -36.65 1.01
CA VAL A 15 -35.95 -36.10 0.78
C VAL A 15 -35.36 -36.60 -0.54
N VAL A 16 -35.54 -37.89 -0.87
CA VAL A 16 -35.07 -38.45 -2.14
C VAL A 16 -35.83 -37.84 -3.32
N SER A 17 -37.16 -37.71 -3.22
CA SER A 17 -37.95 -37.10 -4.29
C SER A 17 -37.65 -35.61 -4.50
N ALA A 18 -37.38 -34.85 -3.44
CA ALA A 18 -36.96 -33.45 -3.54
C ALA A 18 -35.57 -33.32 -4.19
N SER A 19 -34.66 -34.25 -3.88
CA SER A 19 -33.31 -34.29 -4.45
C SER A 19 -33.34 -34.63 -5.95
N ILE A 20 -34.19 -35.58 -6.36
CA ILE A 20 -34.40 -35.92 -7.77
C ILE A 20 -35.04 -34.74 -8.52
N ALA A 21 -36.05 -34.09 -7.95
CA ALA A 21 -36.67 -32.91 -8.55
C ALA A 21 -35.67 -31.75 -8.74
N TYR A 22 -34.78 -31.52 -7.77
CA TYR A 22 -33.73 -30.51 -7.88
C TYR A 22 -32.70 -30.84 -8.97
N VAL A 23 -32.29 -32.10 -9.09
CA VAL A 23 -31.36 -32.54 -10.15
C VAL A 23 -31.98 -32.38 -11.54
N LEU A 24 -33.25 -32.78 -11.71
CA LEU A 24 -33.98 -32.62 -12.97
C LEU A 24 -34.19 -31.14 -13.33
N TRP A 25 -34.50 -30.29 -12.34
CA TRP A 25 -34.61 -28.84 -12.55
C TRP A 25 -33.27 -28.24 -12.99
N LYS A 26 -32.15 -28.67 -12.38
CA LYS A 26 -30.80 -28.21 -12.74
C LYS A 26 -30.36 -28.67 -14.13
N GLN A 27 -30.71 -29.89 -14.55
CA GLN A 27 -30.46 -30.37 -15.92
C GLN A 27 -31.25 -29.55 -16.94
N ARG A 28 -32.51 -29.19 -16.64
CA ARG A 28 -33.35 -28.37 -17.52
C ARG A 28 -32.81 -26.94 -17.69
N GLN A 29 -32.16 -26.39 -16.67
CA GLN A 29 -31.48 -25.08 -16.75
C GLN A 29 -30.20 -25.15 -17.61
N GLN A 30 -29.51 -26.29 -17.65
CA GLN A 30 -28.36 -26.47 -18.54
C GLN A 30 -28.77 -26.64 -20.00
N GLU A 31 -29.91 -27.26 -20.29
CA GLU A 31 -30.44 -27.40 -21.66
C GLU A 31 -30.99 -26.08 -22.22
N GLN A 32 -31.48 -25.16 -21.37
CA GLN A 32 -31.94 -23.83 -21.80
C GLN A 32 -30.79 -22.80 -21.97
N GLY A 33 -29.55 -23.15 -21.61
CA GLY A 33 -28.37 -22.29 -21.73
C GLY A 33 -27.62 -22.39 -23.06
N THR A 34 -28.02 -23.28 -23.97
CA THR A 34 -27.37 -23.48 -25.27
C THR A 34 -28.36 -23.28 -26.41
N SER A 35 -28.38 -22.07 -26.99
CA SER A 35 -28.97 -21.83 -28.31
C SER A 35 -27.92 -21.19 -29.24
N PRO A 36 -27.83 -21.59 -30.52
CA PRO A 36 -26.76 -21.17 -31.42
C PRO A 36 -27.01 -19.76 -31.95
N LYS A 37 -26.02 -18.87 -31.84
CA LYS A 37 -26.05 -17.57 -32.52
C LYS A 37 -25.90 -17.77 -34.03
N GLN A 38 -27.01 -17.66 -34.76
CA GLN A 38 -27.01 -17.51 -36.21
C GLN A 38 -26.59 -16.08 -36.60
N SER A 39 -25.64 -16.03 -37.53
CA SER A 39 -25.15 -14.85 -38.24
C SER A 39 -26.26 -14.25 -39.12
N ALA A 40 -26.60 -12.99 -38.87
CA ALA A 40 -27.46 -12.20 -39.76
C ALA A 40 -26.58 -11.38 -40.71
N ARG A 41 -26.42 -11.92 -41.91
CA ARG A 41 -25.87 -11.30 -43.12
C ARG A 41 -26.84 -10.20 -43.57
N LYS A 42 -26.43 -8.93 -43.56
CA LYS A 42 -27.17 -7.85 -44.23
C LYS A 42 -26.72 -7.81 -45.69
N GLU A 43 -27.56 -8.33 -46.56
CA GLU A 43 -27.44 -8.17 -48.01
C GLU A 43 -27.94 -6.79 -48.43
N SER A 44 -27.12 -6.17 -49.28
CA SER A 44 -27.37 -4.96 -50.05
C SER A 44 -28.37 -5.22 -51.16
N SER A 45 -29.41 -4.38 -51.28
CA SER A 45 -30.23 -4.27 -52.48
C SER A 45 -30.18 -2.84 -53.01
N GLY A 46 -29.66 -2.69 -54.23
CA GLY A 46 -29.51 -1.41 -54.90
C GLY A 46 -30.78 -0.87 -55.58
N CYS A 47 -30.62 0.40 -55.97
CA CYS A 47 -31.18 1.10 -57.14
C CYS A 47 -32.69 1.34 -57.32
N CYS A 48 -33.01 2.63 -57.13
CA CYS A 48 -33.75 3.54 -58.03
C CYS A 48 -35.28 3.47 -58.15
N GLY A 49 -35.92 4.58 -57.75
CA GLY A 49 -37.23 5.03 -58.22
C GLY A 49 -37.39 6.53 -57.99
N LYS A 50 -37.67 7.29 -59.06
CA LYS A 50 -37.71 8.76 -59.16
C LYS A 50 -38.90 9.36 -58.38
N ASP A 51 -38.77 10.62 -57.92
CA ASP A 51 -39.60 11.74 -58.42
C ASP A 51 -39.29 13.10 -57.75
N SER A 52 -39.01 14.08 -58.63
CA SER A 52 -39.38 15.51 -58.63
C SER A 52 -38.92 16.53 -57.57
N ALA A 53 -38.33 17.61 -58.12
CA ALA A 53 -38.51 19.03 -57.78
C ALA A 53 -37.63 19.71 -56.70
N THR A 54 -36.59 20.40 -57.22
CA THR A 54 -36.38 21.86 -57.05
C THR A 54 -35.41 22.36 -55.97
N THR A 55 -34.55 23.29 -56.43
CA THR A 55 -33.80 24.35 -55.73
C THR A 55 -32.42 24.08 -55.09
N THR A 56 -31.40 24.36 -55.92
CA THR A 56 -30.34 25.38 -55.72
C THR A 56 -29.05 25.04 -54.95
N GLY A 57 -27.97 24.98 -55.73
CA GLY A 57 -26.59 25.39 -55.39
C GLY A 57 -25.76 24.42 -54.54
N CYS A 58 -24.45 24.26 -54.70
CA CYS A 58 -23.45 24.59 -55.72
C CYS A 58 -22.14 23.99 -55.17
N CYS A 59 -21.38 23.22 -55.97
CA CYS A 59 -19.92 23.03 -55.97
C CYS A 59 -19.15 23.28 -54.64
N GLN A 60 -18.36 22.34 -54.13
CA GLN A 60 -17.04 22.05 -54.72
C GLN A 60 -16.54 20.64 -54.41
N SER A 61 -15.96 20.07 -55.46
CA SER A 61 -15.14 18.87 -55.49
C SER A 61 -13.82 19.05 -54.73
N SER A 62 -13.48 18.03 -53.95
CA SER A 62 -12.10 17.60 -53.77
C SER A 62 -12.10 16.08 -53.82
N THR A 63 -11.85 15.57 -55.02
CA THR A 63 -11.34 14.22 -55.25
C THR A 63 -10.00 14.09 -54.54
N ASN A 64 -9.86 13.10 -53.68
CA ASN A 64 -8.79 12.10 -53.79
C ASN A 64 -9.10 10.95 -52.83
N ASP A 65 -9.48 9.84 -53.44
CA ASP A 65 -9.18 8.50 -52.95
C ASP A 65 -7.67 8.40 -52.70
N ASP A 66 -7.27 8.19 -51.45
CA ASP A 66 -6.09 7.42 -51.12
C ASP A 66 -6.48 6.50 -49.95
N ASN A 67 -6.97 5.33 -50.35
CA ASN A 67 -7.26 4.20 -49.51
C ASN A 67 -5.91 3.62 -49.04
N VAL A 68 -5.35 4.16 -47.96
CA VAL A 68 -4.24 3.54 -47.23
C VAL A 68 -4.85 2.75 -46.09
N GLU A 69 -4.94 1.43 -46.27
CA GLU A 69 -5.19 0.48 -45.19
C GLU A 69 -4.13 0.71 -44.11
N ALA A 70 -4.53 1.25 -42.96
CA ALA A 70 -3.67 1.38 -41.80
C ALA A 70 -3.40 -0.01 -41.23
N GLU A 71 -2.17 -0.51 -41.37
CA GLU A 71 -1.71 -1.72 -40.71
C GLU A 71 -1.95 -1.62 -39.19
N GLU A 72 -2.70 -2.59 -38.63
CA GLU A 72 -2.93 -2.71 -37.20
C GLU A 72 -1.64 -3.22 -36.54
N HIS A 73 -0.73 -2.31 -36.18
CA HIS A 73 0.49 -2.66 -35.45
C HIS A 73 0.15 -3.34 -34.12
N ALA A 74 0.59 -4.59 -33.97
CA ALA A 74 0.51 -5.37 -32.73
C ALA A 74 1.04 -4.57 -31.53
N LYS A 75 0.22 -4.41 -30.48
CA LYS A 75 0.62 -3.72 -29.24
C LYS A 75 1.81 -4.45 -28.60
N PRO A 76 2.85 -3.73 -28.13
CA PRO A 76 3.98 -4.34 -27.46
C PRO A 76 3.55 -5.03 -26.16
N VAL A 77 4.16 -6.18 -25.88
CA VAL A 77 3.93 -6.97 -24.67
C VAL A 77 4.79 -6.40 -23.54
N ALA A 78 4.13 -5.81 -22.54
CA ALA A 78 4.81 -5.31 -21.35
C ALA A 78 5.36 -6.46 -20.50
N VAL A 79 6.67 -6.41 -20.21
CA VAL A 79 7.38 -7.40 -19.40
C VAL A 79 7.93 -6.73 -18.14
N ARG A 80 7.40 -7.07 -16.97
CA ARG A 80 7.86 -6.53 -15.69
C ARG A 80 8.92 -7.45 -15.08
N ILE A 81 10.11 -6.93 -14.84
CA ILE A 81 11.22 -7.63 -14.17
C ILE A 81 11.40 -7.05 -12.77
N LEU A 82 11.02 -7.80 -11.75
CA LEU A 82 11.23 -7.44 -10.35
C LEU A 82 12.50 -8.08 -9.82
N TYR A 83 13.31 -7.32 -9.08
CA TYR A 83 14.49 -7.86 -8.42
C TYR A 83 14.52 -7.62 -6.91
N GLY A 84 15.06 -8.59 -6.19
CA GLY A 84 15.34 -8.53 -4.76
C GLY A 84 16.80 -8.87 -4.50
N THR A 85 17.56 -7.95 -3.92
CA THR A 85 19.01 -8.12 -3.75
C THR A 85 19.54 -7.52 -2.45
N HIS A 86 20.64 -8.08 -1.95
CA HIS A 86 21.45 -7.51 -0.87
C HIS A 86 22.77 -6.94 -1.42
N THR A 87 23.52 -7.74 -2.21
CA THR A 87 24.85 -7.39 -2.74
C THR A 87 24.83 -6.80 -4.16
N GLY A 88 23.68 -6.79 -4.83
CA GLY A 88 23.53 -6.26 -6.19
C GLY A 88 23.48 -7.31 -7.31
N THR A 89 23.81 -8.58 -7.05
CA THR A 89 23.86 -9.63 -8.09
C THR A 89 22.52 -9.80 -8.82
N ALA A 90 21.40 -9.88 -8.09
CA ALA A 90 20.07 -10.02 -8.71
C ALA A 90 19.71 -8.83 -9.61
N LYS A 91 20.18 -7.62 -9.27
CA LYS A 91 19.98 -6.41 -10.09
C LYS A 91 20.78 -6.50 -11.39
N GLY A 92 22.01 -7.02 -11.31
CA GLY A 92 22.84 -7.29 -12.48
C GLY A 92 22.12 -8.21 -13.46
N PHE A 93 21.68 -9.38 -13.00
CA PHE A 93 20.94 -10.34 -13.82
C PHE A 93 19.61 -9.79 -14.38
N ALA A 94 18.86 -9.01 -13.60
CA ALA A 94 17.66 -8.34 -14.09
C ALA A 94 17.96 -7.35 -15.23
N THR A 95 19.09 -6.64 -15.15
CA THR A 95 19.52 -5.70 -16.19
C THR A 95 19.99 -6.45 -17.43
N THR A 96 20.73 -7.54 -17.27
CA THR A 96 21.15 -8.42 -18.38
C THR A 96 19.93 -9.00 -19.10
N LEU A 97 18.91 -9.45 -18.37
CA LEU A 97 17.67 -9.96 -18.98
C LEU A 97 16.92 -8.88 -19.75
N GLN A 98 16.84 -7.66 -19.19
CA GLN A 98 16.27 -6.53 -19.90
C GLN A 98 16.99 -6.26 -21.23
N GLN A 99 18.32 -6.29 -21.24
CA GLN A 99 19.12 -6.13 -22.46
C GLN A 99 18.87 -7.26 -23.48
N LYS A 100 18.78 -8.52 -23.02
CA LYS A 100 18.43 -9.66 -23.90
C LYS A 100 17.04 -9.47 -24.52
N LEU A 101 16.04 -9.05 -23.76
CA LEU A 101 14.69 -8.79 -24.26
C LEU A 101 14.65 -7.60 -25.24
N PHE A 102 15.40 -6.53 -24.99
CA PHE A 102 15.54 -5.42 -25.94
C PHE A 102 16.21 -5.85 -27.25
N ALA A 103 17.21 -6.72 -27.19
CA ALA A 103 17.87 -7.24 -28.40
C ALA A 103 16.89 -8.05 -29.28
N LEU A 104 15.93 -8.76 -28.68
CA LEU A 104 14.88 -9.46 -29.42
C LEU A 104 13.95 -8.51 -30.17
N ASN A 105 13.82 -7.25 -29.74
CA ASN A 105 13.02 -6.28 -30.49
C ASN A 105 13.63 -5.98 -31.87
N VAL A 106 14.96 -6.06 -31.99
CA VAL A 106 15.65 -5.96 -33.28
C VAL A 106 15.33 -7.17 -34.18
N ALA A 107 15.01 -8.31 -33.59
CA ALA A 107 14.65 -9.54 -34.29
C ALA A 107 13.14 -9.64 -34.64
N GLY A 108 12.39 -8.54 -34.52
CA GLY A 108 10.97 -8.46 -34.88
C GLY A 108 9.98 -8.88 -33.78
N TYR A 109 10.44 -9.00 -32.53
CA TYR A 109 9.54 -9.09 -31.37
C TYR A 109 9.19 -7.69 -30.83
N ALA A 110 8.09 -7.57 -30.08
CA ALA A 110 7.67 -6.31 -29.50
C ALA A 110 7.54 -6.45 -27.98
N PHE A 111 8.66 -6.64 -27.27
CA PHE A 111 8.67 -6.68 -25.81
C PHE A 111 9.03 -5.31 -25.23
N GLU A 112 8.33 -4.89 -24.18
CA GLU A 112 8.64 -3.67 -23.43
C GLU A 112 9.10 -4.03 -22.01
N PRO A 113 10.40 -4.34 -21.80
CA PRO A 113 10.91 -4.78 -20.52
C PRO A 113 11.18 -3.61 -19.56
N SER A 114 10.68 -3.71 -18.32
CA SER A 114 10.90 -2.74 -17.26
C SER A 114 11.47 -3.39 -16.00
N VAL A 115 12.57 -2.84 -15.47
CA VAL A 115 13.25 -3.38 -14.28
C VAL A 115 12.93 -2.52 -13.07
N VAL A 116 12.42 -3.13 -12.00
CA VAL A 116 12.02 -2.44 -10.76
C VAL A 116 12.50 -3.21 -9.53
N ASP A 117 12.99 -2.49 -8.53
CA ASP A 117 13.31 -3.07 -7.22
C ASP A 117 12.01 -3.46 -6.51
N MET A 118 11.93 -4.65 -5.92
CA MET A 118 10.74 -5.10 -5.19
C MET A 118 10.32 -4.16 -4.05
N LYS A 119 11.26 -3.36 -3.50
CA LYS A 119 10.96 -2.38 -2.45
C LYS A 119 10.19 -1.16 -2.96
N ASP A 120 10.41 -0.80 -4.23
CA ASP A 120 9.85 0.39 -4.88
C ASP A 120 8.63 0.03 -5.74
N TYR A 121 8.32 -1.26 -5.88
CA TYR A 121 7.19 -1.74 -6.67
C TYR A 121 5.86 -1.54 -5.93
N ASP A 122 4.92 -0.86 -6.57
CA ASP A 122 3.54 -0.79 -6.10
C ASP A 122 2.82 -2.11 -6.40
N GLN A 123 2.57 -2.86 -5.33
CA GLN A 123 1.95 -4.17 -5.32
C GLN A 123 0.55 -4.20 -5.94
N ASP A 124 -0.16 -3.07 -5.94
CA ASP A 124 -1.49 -2.96 -6.56
C ASP A 124 -1.45 -3.07 -8.09
N ASN A 125 -0.26 -3.01 -8.71
CA ASN A 125 -0.07 -3.18 -10.15
C ASN A 125 0.02 -4.65 -10.59
N LEU A 126 0.27 -5.59 -9.67
CA LEU A 126 0.62 -6.98 -9.99
C LEU A 126 -0.35 -7.67 -10.95
N GLU A 127 -1.64 -7.36 -10.82
CA GLU A 127 -2.68 -7.96 -11.64
C GLU A 127 -2.83 -7.32 -13.03
N HIS A 128 -2.18 -6.21 -13.34
CA HIS A 128 -2.24 -5.66 -14.71
C HIS A 128 -1.03 -6.08 -15.51
N GLU A 129 -0.03 -6.67 -14.84
CA GLU A 129 1.14 -7.20 -15.51
C GLU A 129 0.71 -8.41 -16.34
N HIS A 130 1.06 -8.42 -17.61
CA HIS A 130 0.86 -9.58 -18.48
C HIS A 130 1.94 -10.63 -18.24
N VAL A 131 3.19 -10.17 -18.13
CA VAL A 131 4.37 -10.99 -17.87
C VAL A 131 5.13 -10.41 -16.68
N LEU A 132 5.35 -11.24 -15.66
CA LEU A 132 6.09 -10.91 -14.46
C LEU A 132 7.27 -11.86 -14.26
N ILE A 133 8.48 -11.32 -14.27
CA ILE A 133 9.72 -12.06 -14.02
C ILE A 133 10.29 -11.60 -12.69
N SER A 134 10.53 -12.53 -11.76
CA SER A 134 11.06 -12.23 -10.43
C SER A 134 12.45 -12.86 -10.24
N ILE A 135 13.45 -12.04 -9.92
CA ILE A 135 14.83 -12.47 -9.67
C ILE A 135 15.21 -12.04 -8.26
N LEU A 136 15.35 -12.99 -7.34
CA LEU A 136 15.64 -12.66 -5.94
C LEU A 136 16.70 -13.56 -5.32
N SER A 137 17.54 -12.98 -4.47
CA SER A 137 18.42 -13.75 -3.60
C SER A 137 17.68 -14.36 -2.42
N THR A 138 18.29 -15.37 -1.82
CA THR A 138 17.90 -15.89 -0.50
C THR A 138 18.98 -15.49 0.50
N TRP A 139 18.58 -14.99 1.66
CA TRP A 139 19.47 -14.57 2.73
C TRP A 139 19.43 -15.53 3.92
N THR A 140 20.07 -15.16 5.04
CA THR A 140 20.22 -15.98 6.24
C THR A 140 18.90 -16.57 6.73
N GLY A 141 18.89 -17.85 7.12
CA GLY A 141 17.65 -18.53 7.55
C GLY A 141 16.62 -18.79 6.43
N GLY A 142 16.98 -18.53 5.16
CA GLY A 142 16.12 -18.79 4.00
C GLY A 142 15.06 -17.73 3.77
N VAL A 143 15.21 -16.53 4.36
CA VAL A 143 14.33 -15.38 4.12
C VAL A 143 14.74 -14.62 2.85
N PRO A 144 13.82 -13.92 2.17
CA PRO A 144 14.18 -12.98 1.11
C PRO A 144 15.02 -11.81 1.66
N PRO A 145 15.80 -11.11 0.81
CA PRO A 145 16.53 -9.91 1.21
C PRO A 145 15.56 -8.80 1.64
N GLU A 146 16.06 -7.83 2.41
CA GLU A 146 15.26 -6.70 2.92
C GLU A 146 14.48 -5.97 1.82
N SER A 147 15.10 -5.80 0.65
CA SER A 147 14.48 -5.19 -0.54
C SER A 147 13.27 -5.97 -1.08
N ALA A 148 13.19 -7.29 -0.87
CA ALA A 148 12.10 -8.13 -1.32
C ALA A 148 11.17 -8.60 -0.20
N LEU A 149 11.51 -8.34 1.06
CA LEU A 149 10.82 -8.87 2.22
C LEU A 149 9.35 -8.44 2.27
N VAL A 150 9.10 -7.14 2.08
CA VAL A 150 7.75 -6.57 2.11
C VAL A 150 6.88 -7.17 0.99
N PHE A 151 7.42 -7.29 -0.22
CA PHE A 151 6.71 -7.86 -1.37
C PHE A 151 6.40 -9.35 -1.16
N CYS A 152 7.37 -10.15 -0.71
CA CYS A 152 7.19 -11.58 -0.50
C CYS A 152 6.20 -11.88 0.62
N ASN A 153 6.26 -11.13 1.73
CA ASN A 153 5.32 -11.28 2.85
C ASN A 153 3.90 -10.87 2.42
N TRP A 154 3.76 -9.75 1.71
CA TRP A 154 2.47 -9.34 1.18
C TRP A 154 1.86 -10.40 0.26
N LEU A 155 2.65 -10.99 -0.64
CA LEU A 155 2.14 -12.02 -1.55
C LEU A 155 1.75 -13.29 -0.80
N GLN A 156 2.51 -13.65 0.24
CA GLN A 156 2.15 -14.74 1.14
C GLN A 156 0.81 -14.48 1.82
N ASP A 157 0.59 -13.27 2.33
CA ASP A 157 -0.68 -12.88 2.97
C ASP A 157 -1.83 -12.99 1.97
N MET A 158 -1.65 -12.50 0.74
CA MET A 158 -2.67 -12.63 -0.32
C MET A 158 -2.96 -14.08 -0.68
N ALA A 159 -1.95 -14.95 -0.70
CA ALA A 159 -2.14 -16.37 -0.97
C ALA A 159 -2.86 -17.12 0.16
N GLN A 160 -2.76 -16.63 1.40
CA GLN A 160 -3.38 -17.22 2.58
C GLN A 160 -4.74 -16.58 2.93
N ASP A 161 -5.02 -15.38 2.44
CA ASP A 161 -6.26 -14.66 2.68
C ASP A 161 -7.43 -15.31 1.92
N PHE A 162 -8.38 -15.86 2.68
CA PHE A 162 -9.57 -16.53 2.13
C PHE A 162 -10.49 -15.60 1.30
N ARG A 163 -10.33 -14.27 1.42
CA ARG A 163 -11.09 -13.28 0.65
C ARG A 163 -10.52 -13.04 -0.74
N VAL A 164 -9.25 -13.37 -0.95
CA VAL A 164 -8.58 -13.20 -2.24
C VAL A 164 -8.90 -14.40 -3.11
N SER A 165 -9.35 -14.15 -4.34
CA SER A 165 -9.65 -15.23 -5.27
C SER A 165 -8.38 -16.00 -5.63
N LYS A 166 -8.44 -17.34 -5.57
CA LYS A 166 -7.35 -18.22 -6.02
C LYS A 166 -7.08 -18.14 -7.53
N THR A 167 -7.92 -17.43 -8.28
CA THR A 167 -7.72 -17.17 -9.71
C THR A 167 -7.42 -15.70 -9.99
N TRP A 168 -6.97 -14.93 -8.98
CA TRP A 168 -6.73 -13.50 -9.10
C TRP A 168 -5.67 -13.16 -10.16
N LEU A 169 -4.63 -13.99 -10.28
CA LEU A 169 -3.53 -13.80 -11.22
C LEU A 169 -3.63 -14.72 -12.46
N LYS A 170 -4.83 -15.19 -12.81
CA LYS A 170 -5.03 -16.19 -13.89
C LYS A 170 -4.48 -15.78 -15.26
N HIS A 171 -4.40 -14.49 -15.53
CA HIS A 171 -3.93 -13.90 -16.80
C HIS A 171 -2.48 -13.40 -16.72
N VAL A 172 -1.81 -13.59 -15.58
CA VAL A 172 -0.42 -13.20 -15.36
C VAL A 172 0.49 -14.40 -15.62
N HIS A 173 1.45 -14.24 -16.52
CA HIS A 173 2.48 -15.23 -16.79
C HIS A 173 3.74 -14.94 -15.99
N VAL A 174 4.26 -15.93 -15.28
CA VAL A 174 5.34 -15.74 -14.30
C VAL A 174 6.60 -16.55 -14.61
N GLY A 175 7.75 -15.93 -14.40
CA GLY A 175 9.07 -16.58 -14.36
C GLY A 175 9.76 -16.24 -13.05
N VAL A 176 10.38 -17.22 -12.38
CA VAL A 176 11.07 -16.99 -11.09
C VAL A 176 12.47 -17.59 -11.14
N TYR A 177 13.49 -16.76 -10.85
CA TYR A 177 14.87 -17.17 -10.67
C TYR A 177 15.35 -16.83 -9.26
N GLY A 178 15.89 -17.82 -8.57
CA GLY A 178 16.44 -17.65 -7.23
C GLY A 178 17.95 -17.67 -7.22
N LEU A 179 18.57 -16.75 -6.49
CA LEU A 179 20.00 -16.80 -6.20
C LEU A 179 20.18 -17.38 -4.79
N GLY A 180 21.13 -18.30 -4.63
CA GLY A 180 21.45 -18.89 -3.35
C GLY A 180 22.77 -19.64 -3.40
N ASN A 181 23.12 -20.28 -2.30
CA ASN A 181 24.32 -21.09 -2.17
C ASN A 181 23.92 -22.47 -1.61
N SER A 182 24.36 -23.54 -2.28
CA SER A 182 23.99 -24.92 -1.95
C SER A 182 24.52 -25.41 -0.60
N GLU A 183 25.52 -24.75 -0.01
CA GLU A 183 26.03 -25.05 1.35
C GLU A 183 25.00 -24.78 2.45
N TYR A 184 23.93 -24.02 2.14
CA TYR A 184 22.87 -23.70 3.09
C TYR A 184 21.71 -24.71 3.09
N ASP A 185 21.90 -25.88 2.46
CA ASP A 185 20.99 -27.05 2.47
C ASP A 185 19.49 -26.68 2.38
N GLU A 186 18.75 -26.80 3.48
CA GLU A 186 17.29 -26.56 3.56
C GLU A 186 16.88 -25.11 3.23
N HIS A 187 17.83 -24.18 3.32
CA HIS A 187 17.62 -22.77 3.00
C HIS A 187 17.99 -22.43 1.55
N TYR A 188 18.58 -23.35 0.79
CA TYR A 188 18.96 -23.12 -0.60
C TYR A 188 17.76 -22.77 -1.50
N GLY A 189 17.77 -21.54 -2.02
CA GLY A 189 16.71 -21.04 -2.91
C GLY A 189 15.31 -21.02 -2.27
N LYS A 190 15.21 -20.99 -0.94
CA LYS A 190 13.94 -21.06 -0.20
C LYS A 190 13.02 -19.88 -0.51
N ALA A 191 13.57 -18.66 -0.62
CA ALA A 191 12.80 -17.46 -0.94
C ALA A 191 12.14 -17.55 -2.32
N SER A 192 12.88 -17.96 -3.35
CA SER A 192 12.34 -18.11 -4.71
C SER A 192 11.34 -19.25 -4.83
N LYS A 193 11.53 -20.33 -4.07
CA LYS A 193 10.58 -21.45 -3.96
C LYS A 193 9.26 -21.00 -3.35
N ALA A 194 9.31 -20.24 -2.25
CA ALA A 194 8.12 -19.68 -1.60
C ALA A 194 7.38 -18.71 -2.53
N LEU A 195 8.11 -17.77 -3.16
CA LEU A 195 7.52 -16.81 -4.09
C LEU A 195 6.81 -17.50 -5.26
N SER A 196 7.48 -18.46 -5.90
CA SER A 196 6.90 -19.24 -7.00
C SER A 196 5.64 -20.00 -6.58
N LYS A 197 5.63 -20.57 -5.36
CA LYS A 197 4.46 -21.26 -4.79
C LYS A 197 3.29 -20.28 -4.60
N HIS A 198 3.52 -19.12 -4.00
CA HIS A 198 2.46 -18.14 -3.73
C HIS A 198 1.85 -17.56 -5.02
N LEU A 199 2.67 -17.23 -6.02
CA LEU A 199 2.18 -16.81 -7.34
C LEU A 199 1.30 -17.87 -7.98
N SER A 200 1.71 -19.14 -7.90
CA SER A 200 0.94 -20.25 -8.46
C SER A 200 -0.38 -20.49 -7.72
N SER A 201 -0.40 -20.36 -6.38
CA SER A 201 -1.63 -20.51 -5.60
C SER A 201 -2.67 -19.42 -5.84
N LEU A 202 -2.24 -18.28 -6.37
CA LEU A 202 -3.11 -17.17 -6.80
C LEU A 202 -3.55 -17.27 -8.27
N GLY A 203 -3.18 -18.37 -8.95
CA GLY A 203 -3.62 -18.70 -10.30
C GLY A 203 -2.66 -18.29 -11.41
N ALA A 204 -1.48 -17.75 -11.11
CA ALA A 204 -0.52 -17.35 -12.13
C ALA A 204 0.05 -18.56 -12.90
N SER A 205 0.20 -18.40 -14.22
CA SER A 205 0.71 -19.45 -15.11
C SER A 205 2.23 -19.34 -15.25
N ARG A 206 2.96 -20.42 -15.03
CA ARG A 206 4.44 -20.40 -15.15
C ARG A 206 4.86 -20.48 -16.61
N LEU A 207 5.73 -19.58 -17.05
CA LEU A 207 6.35 -19.61 -18.39
C LEU A 207 7.36 -20.74 -18.52
N CYS A 208 8.20 -20.90 -17.49
CA CYS A 208 9.22 -21.92 -17.44
C CYS A 208 9.37 -22.44 -16.00
N PRO A 209 10.05 -23.59 -15.80
CA PRO A 209 10.43 -24.03 -14.46
C PRO A 209 11.23 -22.94 -13.71
N ARG A 210 11.08 -22.93 -12.38
CA ARG A 210 11.84 -22.03 -11.51
C ARG A 210 13.34 -22.36 -11.61
N GLY A 211 14.15 -21.37 -11.98
CA GLY A 211 15.60 -21.50 -11.98
C GLY A 211 16.19 -21.22 -10.60
N VAL A 212 17.34 -21.83 -10.31
CA VAL A 212 18.13 -21.56 -9.11
C VAL A 212 19.60 -21.44 -9.53
N GLY A 213 20.22 -20.33 -9.15
CA GLY A 213 21.64 -20.09 -9.35
C GLY A 213 22.40 -20.37 -8.06
N ASP A 214 23.32 -21.32 -8.11
CA ASP A 214 24.22 -21.71 -7.03
C ASP A 214 25.51 -20.88 -7.07
N ASP A 215 25.79 -20.16 -6.00
CA ASP A 215 27.01 -19.35 -5.82
C ASP A 215 28.29 -20.20 -5.72
N ASN A 216 28.18 -21.50 -5.38
CA ASN A 216 29.32 -22.42 -5.38
C ASN A 216 29.74 -22.87 -6.79
N GLN A 217 28.94 -22.52 -7.79
CA GLN A 217 29.15 -22.84 -9.19
C GLN A 217 29.11 -21.55 -10.01
N ASP A 218 29.15 -21.69 -11.33
CA ASP A 218 28.96 -20.54 -12.22
C ASP A 218 27.48 -20.13 -12.27
N GLN A 219 27.12 -19.23 -11.35
CA GLN A 219 25.78 -18.67 -11.25
C GLN A 219 25.35 -17.89 -12.51
N ALA A 220 26.31 -17.32 -13.25
CA ALA A 220 26.05 -16.58 -14.48
C ALA A 220 25.70 -17.54 -15.62
N ALA A 221 26.44 -18.63 -15.80
CA ALA A 221 26.13 -19.65 -16.79
C ALA A 221 24.78 -20.34 -16.53
N GLN A 222 24.47 -20.63 -15.26
CA GLN A 222 23.16 -21.16 -14.86
C GLN A 222 22.03 -20.18 -15.15
N PHE A 223 22.27 -18.88 -14.91
CA PHE A 223 21.31 -17.84 -15.24
C PHE A 223 21.12 -17.71 -16.75
N ASP A 224 22.19 -17.77 -17.54
CA ASP A 224 22.13 -17.70 -18.98
C ASP A 224 21.28 -18.85 -19.54
N SER A 225 21.56 -20.09 -19.13
CA SER A 225 20.76 -21.25 -19.53
C SER A 225 19.29 -21.09 -19.17
N TRP A 226 18.97 -20.65 -17.95
CA TRP A 226 17.58 -20.41 -17.55
C TRP A 226 16.92 -19.28 -18.36
N SER A 227 17.64 -18.19 -18.58
CA SER A 227 17.14 -17.03 -19.31
C SER A 227 16.83 -17.36 -20.77
N ASP A 228 17.61 -18.23 -21.39
CA ASP A 228 17.39 -18.67 -22.78
C ASP A 228 16.12 -19.52 -22.88
N HIS A 229 15.86 -20.42 -21.90
CA HIS A 229 14.59 -21.15 -21.82
C HIS A 229 13.40 -20.23 -21.57
N LEU A 230 13.55 -19.22 -20.71
CA LEU A 230 12.50 -18.22 -20.45
C LEU A 230 12.17 -17.43 -21.72
N ILE A 231 13.21 -16.99 -22.44
CA ILE A 231 13.08 -16.26 -23.70
C ILE A 231 12.40 -17.12 -24.75
N ALA A 232 12.79 -18.39 -24.89
CA ALA A 232 12.14 -19.32 -25.81
C ALA A 232 10.65 -19.47 -25.50
N ALA A 233 10.27 -19.64 -24.22
CA ALA A 233 8.87 -19.72 -23.80
C ALA A 233 8.09 -18.42 -24.06
N LEU A 234 8.71 -17.25 -23.84
CA LEU A 234 8.11 -15.96 -24.17
C LEU A 234 7.89 -15.80 -25.68
N CYS A 235 8.89 -16.18 -26.49
CA CYS A 235 8.78 -16.15 -27.93
C CYS A 235 7.76 -17.16 -28.47
N GLU A 236 7.60 -18.33 -27.87
CA GLU A 236 6.57 -19.30 -28.26
C GLU A 236 5.17 -18.77 -27.94
N GLN A 237 4.99 -18.23 -26.73
CA GLN A 237 3.69 -17.79 -26.27
C GLN A 237 3.22 -16.47 -26.91
N TYR A 238 4.16 -15.56 -27.21
CA TYR A 238 3.87 -14.22 -27.73
C TYR A 238 4.41 -13.98 -29.15
N GLY A 239 5.00 -14.99 -29.80
CA GLY A 239 5.63 -14.90 -31.13
C GLY A 239 4.66 -14.86 -32.31
N ALA A 240 3.35 -14.99 -32.08
CA ALA A 240 2.32 -14.75 -33.09
C ALA A 240 2.22 -13.27 -33.53
N LEU A 241 2.97 -12.35 -32.90
CA LEU A 241 3.02 -10.91 -33.20
C LEU A 241 4.13 -10.52 -34.20
N ARG A 242 4.61 -11.44 -35.04
CA ARG A 242 5.63 -11.14 -36.07
C ARG A 242 5.06 -10.21 -37.16
N SER A 243 5.55 -8.97 -37.24
CA SER A 243 5.52 -8.20 -38.50
C SER A 243 6.60 -8.74 -39.46
N PRO A 244 6.30 -8.95 -40.75
CA PRO A 244 7.26 -9.50 -41.70
C PRO A 244 8.09 -8.38 -42.34
N ALA A 245 9.20 -7.98 -41.72
CA ALA A 245 10.27 -7.27 -42.44
C ALA A 245 11.54 -7.17 -41.59
N ALA A 246 12.61 -7.86 -42.01
CA ALA A 246 13.98 -7.32 -42.09
C ALA A 246 15.00 -8.44 -42.27
N SER A 247 15.08 -8.98 -43.49
CA SER A 247 16.28 -9.62 -44.01
C SER A 247 16.99 -8.64 -44.94
N SER A 248 17.98 -7.89 -44.45
CA SER A 248 19.18 -7.51 -45.22
C SER A 248 20.08 -6.55 -44.43
N SER A 249 21.33 -6.98 -44.32
CA SER A 249 22.57 -6.30 -43.90
C SER A 249 22.70 -4.79 -44.15
N SER A 250 23.25 -4.07 -43.17
CA SER A 250 24.62 -3.50 -43.23
C SER A 250 24.94 -2.64 -41.99
N SER A 251 26.13 -2.84 -41.42
CA SER A 251 26.67 -2.10 -40.27
C SER A 251 27.10 -0.68 -40.64
N PRO A 252 27.17 0.24 -39.67
CA PRO A 252 28.45 0.94 -39.48
C PRO A 252 28.89 1.07 -38.01
N SER A 253 30.21 1.12 -37.87
CA SER A 253 31.04 1.07 -36.67
C SER A 253 30.93 2.30 -35.77
N VAL A 254 30.96 2.10 -34.44
CA VAL A 254 31.18 3.16 -33.43
C VAL A 254 32.39 2.81 -32.55
N LYS A 255 33.30 3.77 -32.42
CA LYS A 255 34.58 3.71 -31.66
C LYS A 255 34.36 3.69 -30.13
N PRO A 256 35.30 3.14 -29.33
CA PRO A 256 35.11 2.92 -27.89
C PRO A 256 35.23 4.22 -27.09
N LYS A 257 34.28 4.47 -26.18
CA LYS A 257 34.41 5.46 -25.10
C LYS A 257 34.68 4.77 -23.77
N GLN A 258 35.61 5.38 -23.04
CA GLN A 258 36.32 4.93 -21.84
C GLN A 258 35.40 4.63 -20.64
N GLN A 259 35.89 3.72 -19.78
CA GLN A 259 35.28 3.31 -18.51
C GLN A 259 35.03 4.51 -17.57
N PRO A 260 33.92 4.55 -16.82
CA PRO A 260 33.76 5.52 -15.74
C PRO A 260 34.46 5.06 -14.46
N ALA A 261 34.99 6.06 -13.76
CA ALA A 261 35.69 5.99 -12.49
C ALA A 261 34.82 5.42 -11.35
N GLY A 262 35.51 4.91 -10.31
CA GLY A 262 34.97 4.17 -9.18
C GLY A 262 33.76 4.81 -8.47
N TRP A 263 32.95 3.92 -7.90
CA TRP A 263 31.71 4.22 -7.18
C TRP A 263 31.94 5.22 -6.04
N LYS A 264 31.24 6.34 -6.08
CA LYS A 264 31.18 7.32 -4.99
C LYS A 264 29.87 7.17 -4.23
N SER A 265 29.93 7.37 -2.92
CA SER A 265 28.72 7.36 -2.09
C SER A 265 27.72 8.45 -2.53
N GLN A 266 26.43 8.24 -2.27
CA GLN A 266 25.37 9.20 -2.64
C GLN A 266 25.60 10.60 -2.00
N ASN A 267 26.27 10.64 -0.85
CA ASN A 267 26.65 11.87 -0.16
C ASN A 267 27.81 12.58 -0.86
N GLU A 268 28.84 11.86 -1.31
CA GLU A 268 29.94 12.44 -2.10
C GLU A 268 29.48 12.97 -3.45
N PHE A 269 28.58 12.24 -4.14
CA PHE A 269 28.03 12.68 -5.42
C PHE A 269 27.28 14.01 -5.29
N ARG A 270 26.52 14.19 -4.20
CA ARG A 270 25.80 15.43 -3.91
C ARG A 270 26.72 16.58 -3.53
N ARG A 271 27.75 16.30 -2.72
CA ARG A 271 28.74 17.30 -2.30
C ARG A 271 29.53 17.82 -3.49
N GLN A 272 29.90 16.94 -4.41
CA GLN A 272 30.66 17.30 -5.61
C GLN A 272 29.82 18.10 -6.61
N LYS A 273 28.57 17.70 -6.85
CA LYS A 273 27.64 18.42 -7.73
C LYS A 273 27.27 19.82 -7.21
N ARG A 274 27.26 20.01 -5.89
CA ARG A 274 27.09 21.34 -5.26
C ARG A 274 28.35 22.20 -5.38
N LYS A 275 29.53 21.59 -5.25
CA LYS A 275 30.83 22.25 -5.46
C LYS A 275 30.98 22.76 -6.89
N GLU A 276 30.58 21.95 -7.87
CA GLU A 276 30.56 22.32 -9.29
C GLU A 276 29.57 23.45 -9.57
N LYS A 277 28.40 23.46 -8.89
CA LYS A 277 27.39 24.51 -9.04
C LYS A 277 27.79 25.83 -8.37
N ALA A 278 28.45 25.78 -7.21
CA ALA A 278 28.98 26.97 -6.52
C ALA A 278 30.15 27.59 -7.29
N ALA A 279 31.05 26.75 -7.82
CA ALA A 279 32.15 27.19 -8.70
C ALA A 279 31.63 27.81 -10.01
N ALA A 280 30.52 27.31 -10.55
CA ALA A 280 29.87 27.89 -11.73
C ALA A 280 29.18 29.24 -11.46
N ASN A 281 28.87 29.55 -10.20
CA ASN A 281 28.19 30.77 -9.78
C ASN A 281 29.12 31.83 -9.17
N GLY A 282 30.42 31.54 -9.01
CA GLY A 282 31.42 32.51 -8.55
C GLY A 282 31.29 32.93 -7.08
N GLU A 283 30.70 32.10 -6.23
CA GLU A 283 30.59 32.36 -4.78
C GLU A 283 31.82 31.80 -4.03
N ASP A 284 32.38 32.62 -3.13
CA ASP A 284 33.58 32.27 -2.35
C ASP A 284 33.28 31.19 -1.30
N THR A 285 34.26 30.31 -1.07
CA THR A 285 34.00 28.88 -0.78
C THR A 285 33.95 28.45 0.69
N GLU A 286 33.77 29.37 1.65
CA GLU A 286 33.78 28.99 3.09
C GLU A 286 32.49 29.32 3.87
N GLU A 287 31.70 30.32 3.47
CA GLU A 287 30.43 30.65 4.17
C GLU A 287 29.24 29.76 3.76
N ALA A 288 29.38 28.98 2.69
CA ALA A 288 28.36 28.02 2.24
C ALA A 288 28.43 26.66 2.96
N MET A 289 29.15 26.58 4.08
CA MET A 289 29.55 25.30 4.67
C MET A 289 28.62 24.77 5.78
N TRP A 290 27.64 25.53 6.27
CA TRP A 290 26.66 25.03 7.26
C TRP A 290 25.26 25.61 7.03
N THR A 291 24.27 24.77 6.78
CA THR A 291 22.85 25.18 6.78
C THR A 291 22.22 25.03 8.17
N ALA A 292 21.09 25.69 8.43
CA ALA A 292 20.31 25.48 9.65
C ALA A 292 19.86 24.01 9.85
N GLU A 293 19.81 23.22 8.76
CA GLU A 293 19.61 21.76 8.81
C GLU A 293 20.88 21.01 9.27
N ASP A 294 22.07 21.51 8.97
CA ASP A 294 23.35 20.90 9.41
C ASP A 294 23.64 21.24 10.89
N GLN A 295 23.33 22.45 11.35
CA GLN A 295 23.43 22.85 12.76
C GLN A 295 22.46 22.06 13.66
N MET A 296 21.24 21.77 13.18
CA MET A 296 20.29 20.95 13.94
C MET A 296 20.67 19.47 14.00
N ASN A 297 21.32 18.93 12.97
CA ASN A 297 21.74 17.53 12.98
C ASN A 297 22.89 17.28 13.96
N GLU A 298 23.78 18.26 14.17
CA GLU A 298 24.77 18.22 15.27
C GLU A 298 24.09 18.30 16.64
N ILE A 299 23.15 19.24 16.84
CA ILE A 299 22.41 19.39 18.12
C ILE A 299 21.64 18.10 18.48
N VAL A 300 21.07 17.41 17.49
CA VAL A 300 20.35 16.14 17.69
C VAL A 300 21.31 15.00 18.04
N LEU A 301 22.58 15.05 17.60
CA LEU A 301 23.60 14.05 17.93
C LEU A 301 24.27 14.33 19.29
N GLU A 302 24.39 15.60 19.69
CA GLU A 302 24.87 15.97 21.04
C GLU A 302 23.82 15.68 22.14
N LEU A 303 22.52 15.76 21.83
CA LEU A 303 21.43 15.47 22.79
C LEU A 303 21.19 13.96 23.05
N ASP A 304 21.79 13.07 22.25
CA ASP A 304 21.67 11.61 22.39
C ASP A 304 22.92 10.97 23.03
N GLN A 305 23.92 11.79 23.42
CA GLN A 305 25.10 11.36 24.18
C GLN A 305 25.38 12.32 25.35
N GLY A 306 24.66 12.10 26.46
CA GLY A 306 24.94 12.71 27.77
C GLY A 306 23.66 13.16 28.48
N ASP A 307 23.32 12.75 29.69
CA ASP A 307 24.01 11.87 30.62
C ASP A 307 22.97 11.43 31.66
N ASP A 308 23.01 10.16 31.99
CA ASP A 308 22.39 9.55 33.17
C ASP A 308 23.61 9.22 34.05
N SER A 309 24.22 10.25 34.65
CA SER A 309 25.24 10.09 35.67
C SER A 309 25.19 11.27 36.65
N ASP A 310 24.94 10.92 37.90
CA ASP A 310 25.08 11.79 39.06
C ASP A 310 26.58 12.10 39.23
N ASP A 311 26.99 13.35 39.08
CA ASP A 311 28.13 13.89 39.83
C ASP A 311 28.10 15.43 39.83
N GLU A 312 28.19 15.99 41.04
CA GLU A 312 28.30 17.42 41.28
C GLU A 312 29.65 17.97 40.79
N ASP A 313 29.62 19.27 40.47
CA ASP A 313 30.78 20.17 40.46
C ASP A 313 31.63 20.28 39.18
N ASN A 314 31.06 20.92 38.15
CA ASN A 314 31.77 21.98 37.41
C ASN A 314 30.83 22.75 36.48
N ARG A 315 30.51 24.01 36.81
CA ARG A 315 29.77 24.92 35.92
C ARG A 315 30.57 26.22 35.75
N PRO A 316 30.90 26.67 34.53
CA PRO A 316 31.63 27.92 34.34
C PRO A 316 30.70 29.12 34.62
N LYS A 317 31.18 30.07 35.43
CA LYS A 317 30.47 31.31 35.79
C LYS A 317 30.20 32.18 34.57
N LYS A 318 28.95 32.61 34.37
CA LYS A 318 28.61 33.78 33.53
C LYS A 318 28.74 35.07 34.35
N PRO A 319 29.04 36.21 33.70
CA PRO A 319 29.29 37.46 34.40
C PRO A 319 28.00 38.03 34.98
N ASP A 320 28.19 38.65 36.13
CA ASP A 320 27.23 39.41 36.93
C ASP A 320 26.63 40.58 36.13
N SER A 321 25.29 40.67 36.09
CA SER A 321 24.60 41.97 36.09
C SER A 321 23.13 41.81 36.47
N GLY A 322 22.78 42.30 37.66
CA GLY A 322 21.47 42.92 37.91
C GLY A 322 20.41 42.01 38.53
N VAL A 323 20.00 42.38 39.74
CA VAL A 323 18.85 41.85 40.47
C VAL A 323 17.61 41.85 39.56
N VAL A 324 17.05 40.68 39.28
CA VAL A 324 15.85 40.52 38.44
C VAL A 324 14.63 40.70 39.33
N ASP A 325 13.73 41.60 38.95
CA ASP A 325 12.55 41.98 39.73
C ASP A 325 11.55 40.82 39.81
N VAL A 326 10.89 40.65 40.97
CA VAL A 326 9.99 39.51 41.22
C VAL A 326 8.74 39.57 40.34
N GLU A 327 8.40 40.75 39.80
CA GLU A 327 7.29 40.94 38.86
C GLU A 327 7.59 40.43 37.44
N ASP A 328 8.87 40.35 37.03
CA ASP A 328 9.28 39.87 35.71
C ASP A 328 9.20 38.33 35.57
N ILE A 329 9.30 37.59 36.68
CA ILE A 329 9.10 36.13 36.69
C ILE A 329 7.65 35.76 36.31
N GLY A 330 6.67 36.57 36.72
CA GLY A 330 5.26 36.34 36.40
C GLY A 330 4.94 36.56 34.92
N VAL A 331 5.65 37.50 34.27
CA VAL A 331 5.51 37.78 32.83
C VAL A 331 6.15 36.66 32.01
N VAL A 332 7.35 36.21 32.38
CA VAL A 332 8.06 35.11 31.70
C VAL A 332 7.29 33.79 31.82
N MET A 333 6.64 33.51 32.96
CA MET A 333 5.77 32.34 33.11
C MET A 333 4.54 32.42 32.19
N LYS A 334 3.86 33.57 32.10
CA LYS A 334 2.73 33.78 31.18
C LYS A 334 3.13 33.69 29.71
N GLU A 335 4.29 34.23 29.35
CA GLU A 335 4.83 34.13 27.98
C GLU A 335 5.21 32.68 27.63
N SER A 336 5.71 31.89 28.58
CA SER A 336 6.00 30.47 28.38
C SER A 336 4.73 29.61 28.22
N GLU A 337 3.64 29.94 28.94
CA GLU A 337 2.33 29.30 28.78
C GLU A 337 1.66 29.68 27.45
N ALA A 338 1.75 30.95 27.05
CA ALA A 338 1.25 31.43 25.76
C ALA A 338 2.06 30.83 24.58
N ALA A 339 3.37 30.66 24.73
CA ALA A 339 4.22 29.99 23.76
C ALA A 339 3.92 28.48 23.69
N ALA A 340 3.58 27.83 24.80
CA ALA A 340 3.14 26.43 24.81
C ALA A 340 1.80 26.22 24.10
N LEU A 341 0.86 27.16 24.25
CA LEU A 341 -0.46 27.15 23.58
C LEU A 341 -0.40 27.41 22.07
N SER A 342 0.66 28.06 21.57
CA SER A 342 0.84 28.36 20.14
C SER A 342 1.56 27.27 19.34
N ARG A 343 2.01 26.18 20.00
CA ARG A 343 2.77 25.13 19.32
C ARG A 343 1.87 24.18 18.54
N GLU A 344 2.04 24.15 17.21
CA GLU A 344 1.41 23.14 16.36
C GLU A 344 1.91 21.72 16.69
N MET A 345 1.04 20.72 16.52
CA MET A 345 1.40 19.32 16.75
C MET A 345 2.34 18.77 15.68
N VAL A 346 2.16 19.20 14.44
CA VAL A 346 2.94 18.72 13.29
C VAL A 346 3.91 19.80 12.84
N THR A 347 5.21 19.54 12.96
CA THR A 347 6.23 20.46 12.43
C THR A 347 6.20 20.50 10.89
N PRO A 348 6.72 21.56 10.25
CA PRO A 348 6.78 21.64 8.79
C PRO A 348 7.48 20.44 8.12
N LEU A 349 8.54 19.91 8.76
CA LEU A 349 9.25 18.72 8.30
C LEU A 349 8.38 17.46 8.40
N GLN A 350 7.70 17.26 9.53
CA GLN A 350 6.76 16.15 9.70
C GLN A 350 5.60 16.24 8.70
N ARG A 351 5.07 17.45 8.47
CA ARG A 351 4.00 17.72 7.50
C ARG A 351 4.41 17.27 6.10
N LYS A 352 5.64 17.60 5.66
CA LYS A 352 6.20 17.18 4.37
C LYS A 352 6.35 15.66 4.27
N ALA A 353 6.86 15.02 5.33
CA ALA A 353 7.04 13.57 5.38
C ALA A 353 5.69 12.82 5.33
N LEU A 354 4.71 13.22 6.15
CA LEU A 354 3.37 12.65 6.19
C LEU A 354 2.65 12.83 4.84
N THR A 355 2.79 14.01 4.22
CA THR A 355 2.21 14.28 2.90
C THR A 355 2.77 13.34 1.83
N LYS A 356 4.08 13.07 1.85
CA LYS A 356 4.72 12.09 0.94
C LYS A 356 4.17 10.67 1.12
N GLU A 357 3.73 10.32 2.31
CA GLU A 357 3.11 9.01 2.63
C GLU A 357 1.60 8.95 2.33
N GLY A 358 1.06 9.99 1.69
CA GLY A 358 -0.34 10.09 1.26
C GLY A 358 -1.30 10.62 2.31
N TYR A 359 -0.82 11.19 3.41
CA TYR A 359 -1.68 11.86 4.39
C TYR A 359 -2.07 13.24 3.88
N LYS A 360 -3.34 13.60 4.02
CA LYS A 360 -3.81 14.97 3.82
C LYS A 360 -4.02 15.57 5.22
N ILE A 361 -3.06 16.38 5.67
CA ILE A 361 -3.10 17.02 6.99
C ILE A 361 -4.22 18.06 7.04
N ILE A 362 -4.97 18.07 8.14
CA ILE A 362 -6.08 18.99 8.41
C ILE A 362 -5.68 19.81 9.64
N GLY A 363 -5.67 21.12 9.50
CA GLY A 363 -5.22 22.03 10.56
C GLY A 363 -3.79 21.76 11.00
N THR A 364 -3.59 21.78 12.32
CA THR A 364 -2.31 21.73 13.03
C THR A 364 -2.02 20.34 13.62
N HIS A 365 -3.02 19.48 13.75
CA HIS A 365 -2.89 18.20 14.47
C HIS A 365 -3.65 16.99 13.90
N SER A 366 -4.49 17.19 12.88
CA SER A 366 -5.37 16.14 12.34
C SER A 366 -4.93 15.68 10.95
N ALA A 367 -5.38 14.50 10.52
CA ALA A 367 -5.12 14.01 9.17
C ALA A 367 -6.16 13.03 8.67
N VAL A 368 -6.37 13.01 7.35
CA VAL A 368 -7.18 12.01 6.64
C VAL A 368 -6.33 11.29 5.60
N LYS A 369 -6.60 10.01 5.36
CA LYS A 369 -5.96 9.22 4.32
C LYS A 369 -6.97 8.29 3.67
N LEU A 370 -6.76 7.97 2.39
CA LEU A 370 -7.59 6.99 1.71
C LEU A 370 -7.22 5.58 2.18
N CYS A 371 -8.21 4.85 2.69
CA CYS A 371 -8.01 3.46 3.10
C CYS A 371 -7.64 2.60 1.89
N ARG A 372 -6.71 1.65 2.07
CA ARG A 372 -6.33 0.69 1.03
C ARG A 372 -7.56 -0.02 0.46
N TRP A 373 -8.47 -0.47 1.32
CA TRP A 373 -9.66 -1.22 0.92
C TRP A 373 -10.70 -0.40 0.16
N THR A 374 -10.68 0.93 0.27
CA THR A 374 -11.49 1.81 -0.57
C THR A 374 -11.17 1.60 -2.05
N LYS A 375 -9.88 1.62 -2.41
CA LYS A 375 -9.43 1.38 -3.80
C LYS A 375 -9.81 -0.02 -4.28
N HIS A 376 -9.64 -1.03 -3.43
CA HIS A 376 -9.99 -2.41 -3.76
C HIS A 376 -11.48 -2.57 -4.06
N GLN A 377 -12.35 -2.04 -3.18
CA GLN A 377 -13.79 -2.20 -3.36
C GLN A 377 -14.32 -1.37 -4.53
N LEU A 378 -13.77 -0.18 -4.77
CA LEU A 378 -14.04 0.60 -5.98
C LEU A 378 -13.75 -0.17 -7.28
N ARG A 379 -12.79 -1.11 -7.25
CA ARG A 379 -12.36 -1.93 -8.40
C ARG A 379 -12.99 -3.33 -8.44
N GLY A 380 -14.01 -3.59 -7.62
CA GLY A 380 -14.71 -4.87 -7.62
C GLY A 380 -14.02 -6.01 -6.87
N ARG A 381 -12.99 -5.75 -6.05
CA ARG A 381 -12.13 -6.80 -5.43
C ARG A 381 -12.50 -7.17 -4.01
N GLY A 382 -13.75 -6.92 -3.64
CA GLY A 382 -14.21 -7.05 -2.27
C GLY A 382 -13.86 -5.85 -1.39
N GLY A 383 -14.52 -5.81 -0.23
CA GLY A 383 -14.29 -4.81 0.82
C GLY A 383 -13.36 -5.33 1.91
N CYS A 384 -13.07 -4.48 2.89
CA CYS A 384 -12.32 -4.89 4.08
C CYS A 384 -13.10 -5.90 4.92
N TYR A 385 -12.48 -6.44 5.98
CA TYR A 385 -13.17 -7.36 6.89
C TYR A 385 -14.43 -6.76 7.52
N LYS A 386 -14.45 -5.43 7.76
CA LYS A 386 -15.62 -4.73 8.30
C LYS A 386 -16.82 -4.76 7.35
N HIS A 387 -16.57 -4.90 6.04
CA HIS A 387 -17.64 -5.14 5.07
C HIS A 387 -18.30 -6.49 5.30
N THR A 388 -17.50 -7.54 5.51
CA THR A 388 -18.01 -8.89 5.77
C THR A 388 -18.70 -9.00 7.13
N PHE A 389 -18.14 -8.41 8.19
CA PHE A 389 -18.68 -8.55 9.55
C PHE A 389 -19.84 -7.62 9.85
N TYR A 390 -19.81 -6.40 9.30
CA TYR A 390 -20.70 -5.32 9.71
C TYR A 390 -21.47 -4.70 8.54
N GLY A 391 -21.27 -5.16 7.30
CA GLY A 391 -21.89 -4.58 6.11
C GLY A 391 -21.30 -3.23 5.69
N ILE A 392 -20.22 -2.76 6.33
CA ILE A 392 -19.64 -1.44 6.08
C ILE A 392 -19.03 -1.37 4.68
N THR A 393 -19.47 -0.41 3.86
CA THR A 393 -18.90 -0.16 2.53
C THR A 393 -17.58 0.60 2.67
N SER A 394 -16.47 -0.04 2.30
CA SER A 394 -15.12 0.52 2.37
C SER A 394 -14.94 1.75 1.46
N TYR A 395 -15.67 1.86 0.34
CA TYR A 395 -15.60 3.03 -0.52
C TYR A 395 -16.40 4.24 -0.02
N GLN A 396 -17.25 4.08 1.00
CA GLN A 396 -17.92 5.17 1.72
C GLN A 396 -17.35 5.37 3.13
N CYS A 397 -16.21 4.73 3.42
CA CYS A 397 -15.52 4.82 4.69
C CYS A 397 -14.38 5.84 4.60
N MET A 398 -14.47 6.89 5.39
CA MET A 398 -13.41 7.87 5.59
C MET A 398 -12.53 7.45 6.77
N GLU A 399 -11.22 7.36 6.55
CA GLU A 399 -10.25 7.04 7.59
C GLU A 399 -9.49 8.31 8.00
N THR A 400 -9.68 8.74 9.24
CA THR A 400 -9.15 10.02 9.75
C THR A 400 -8.66 9.88 11.19
N THR A 401 -7.95 10.90 11.67
CA THR A 401 -7.61 11.05 13.09
C THR A 401 -7.64 12.53 13.48
N PRO A 402 -8.25 12.87 14.63
CA PRO A 402 -8.18 14.21 15.21
C PRO A 402 -6.91 14.42 16.04
N SER A 403 -6.07 13.39 16.22
CA SER A 403 -4.85 13.48 17.01
C SER A 403 -3.77 12.56 16.43
N LEU A 404 -2.74 13.15 15.84
CA LEU A 404 -1.55 12.42 15.37
C LEU A 404 -0.64 11.98 16.53
N ALA A 405 -0.83 12.53 17.73
CA ALA A 405 -0.07 12.22 18.91
C ALA A 405 -0.58 10.97 19.64
N CYS A 406 0.33 10.22 20.24
CA CYS A 406 0.00 8.98 20.97
C CYS A 406 0.70 8.90 22.34
N ALA A 407 0.08 8.17 23.28
CA ALA A 407 0.65 7.84 24.58
C ALA A 407 1.57 6.60 24.56
N ASN A 408 1.62 5.87 23.44
CA ASN A 408 2.39 4.64 23.27
C ASN A 408 3.40 4.74 22.12
N LYS A 409 4.49 3.96 22.22
CA LYS A 409 5.50 3.77 21.17
C LYS A 409 5.54 2.30 20.74
N CYS A 410 4.40 1.75 20.35
CA CYS A 410 4.22 0.30 20.17
C CYS A 410 5.09 -0.27 19.05
N VAL A 411 5.86 -1.34 19.26
CA VAL A 411 6.86 -1.92 18.33
C VAL A 411 6.36 -2.19 16.91
N PHE A 412 5.07 -2.40 16.72
CA PHE A 412 4.43 -2.62 15.42
C PHE A 412 3.86 -1.34 14.77
N CYS A 413 3.78 -0.24 15.50
CA CYS A 413 3.32 1.04 14.99
C CYS A 413 4.38 1.57 14.02
N TRP A 414 4.16 1.36 12.72
CA TRP A 414 5.03 1.71 11.58
C TRP A 414 5.61 3.15 11.51
N ARG A 415 5.37 4.01 12.50
CA ARG A 415 5.76 5.44 12.56
C ARG A 415 6.56 5.82 13.80
N HIS A 416 7.21 4.86 14.46
CA HIS A 416 8.01 4.96 15.70
C HIS A 416 8.84 6.22 15.95
N HIS A 417 9.27 6.92 14.90
CA HIS A 417 10.13 8.11 15.02
C HIS A 417 9.54 9.37 14.39
N LYS A 418 8.36 9.28 13.75
CA LYS A 418 7.79 10.37 12.95
C LYS A 418 6.65 11.08 13.67
N ASN A 419 5.91 10.37 14.51
CA ASN A 419 4.72 10.93 15.15
C ASN A 419 5.03 11.54 16.51
N PRO A 420 4.35 12.63 16.88
CA PRO A 420 4.44 13.19 18.22
C PRO A 420 3.98 12.17 19.26
N VAL A 421 4.59 12.23 20.44
CA VAL A 421 4.15 11.45 21.59
C VAL A 421 3.86 12.37 22.77
N GLY A 422 2.85 12.03 23.56
CA GLY A 422 2.39 12.85 24.68
C GLY A 422 1.50 12.06 25.62
N ARG A 423 1.58 12.42 26.91
CA ARG A 423 0.67 11.92 27.95
C ARG A 423 -0.58 12.79 28.08
N GLU A 424 -0.51 14.04 27.60
CA GLU A 424 -1.57 15.03 27.69
C GLU A 424 -1.59 15.91 26.44
N TRP A 425 -2.69 16.64 26.26
CA TRP A 425 -2.84 17.60 25.18
C TRP A 425 -2.13 18.91 25.52
N ARG A 426 -1.19 19.34 24.67
CA ARG A 426 -0.35 20.53 24.86
C ARG A 426 -0.11 21.32 23.58
N TRP A 427 -0.99 21.16 22.61
CA TRP A 427 -0.86 21.75 21.29
C TRP A 427 -2.02 22.71 21.03
N LYS A 428 -1.86 23.54 20.01
CA LYS A 428 -2.97 24.30 19.47
C LYS A 428 -4.13 23.35 19.15
N THR A 429 -5.32 23.72 19.61
CA THR A 429 -6.54 22.94 19.42
C THR A 429 -7.34 23.57 18.29
N ASP A 430 -7.54 22.82 17.21
CA ASP A 430 -8.41 23.23 16.11
C ASP A 430 -9.86 22.84 16.42
N ASP A 431 -10.82 23.55 15.84
CA ASP A 431 -12.25 23.35 16.06
C ASP A 431 -12.78 22.04 15.45
N ALA A 432 -13.65 21.33 16.18
CA ALA A 432 -14.13 20.01 15.77
C ALA A 432 -14.92 20.03 14.46
N LYS A 433 -15.73 21.08 14.23
CA LYS A 433 -16.54 21.21 13.02
C LYS A 433 -15.65 21.47 11.81
N GLU A 434 -14.67 22.36 11.94
CA GLU A 434 -13.69 22.62 10.88
C GLU A 434 -12.88 21.37 10.51
N LEU A 435 -12.52 20.56 11.52
CA LEU A 435 -11.80 19.31 11.29
C LEU A 435 -12.65 18.27 10.54
N VAL A 436 -13.93 18.11 10.90
CA VAL A 436 -14.84 17.19 10.21
C VAL A 436 -15.07 17.63 8.76
N GLU A 437 -15.34 18.91 8.53
CA GLU A 437 -15.52 19.47 7.17
C GLU A 437 -14.25 19.33 6.33
N GLY A 438 -13.09 19.64 6.93
CA GLY A 438 -11.78 19.47 6.31
C GLY A 438 -11.48 18.01 5.96
N ALA A 439 -11.87 17.06 6.82
CA ALA A 439 -11.71 15.63 6.57
C ALA A 439 -12.57 15.16 5.40
N ILE A 440 -13.85 15.51 5.38
CA ILE A 440 -14.79 15.13 4.30
C ILE A 440 -14.32 15.71 2.96
N SER A 441 -13.98 17.01 2.93
CA SER A 441 -13.54 17.70 1.71
C SER A 441 -12.27 17.07 1.11
N ARG A 442 -11.27 16.78 1.95
CA ARG A 442 -10.03 16.13 1.52
C ARG A 442 -10.25 14.66 1.13
N HIS A 443 -11.14 13.95 1.82
CA HIS A 443 -11.52 12.59 1.44
C HIS A 443 -12.16 12.58 0.04
N GLN A 444 -13.14 13.45 -0.21
CA GLN A 444 -13.77 13.61 -1.52
C GLN A 444 -12.76 14.01 -2.60
N THR A 445 -11.79 14.86 -2.28
CA THR A 445 -10.70 15.21 -3.20
C THR A 445 -9.88 13.97 -3.59
N MET A 446 -9.52 13.12 -2.62
CA MET A 446 -8.85 11.85 -2.91
C MET A 446 -9.73 10.88 -3.72
N ILE A 447 -11.05 10.89 -3.52
CA ILE A 447 -11.99 10.13 -4.36
C ILE A 447 -12.04 10.68 -5.80
N LYS A 448 -11.86 11.99 -6.02
CA LYS A 448 -11.71 12.55 -7.37
C LYS A 448 -10.41 12.08 -8.03
N GLU A 449 -9.31 12.06 -7.26
CA GLU A 449 -7.98 11.64 -7.75
C GLU A 449 -7.97 10.18 -8.24
N VAL A 450 -8.87 9.31 -7.77
CA VAL A 450 -8.97 7.92 -8.25
C VAL A 450 -9.78 7.75 -9.55
N LYS A 451 -10.29 8.84 -10.13
CA LYS A 451 -10.98 8.82 -11.42
C LYS A 451 -9.99 8.42 -12.52
N GLY A 452 -10.16 7.21 -13.05
CA GLY A 452 -9.26 6.63 -14.06
C GLY A 452 -8.45 5.42 -13.58
N LEU A 453 -8.63 4.97 -12.33
CA LEU A 453 -8.07 3.68 -11.91
C LEU A 453 -8.59 2.54 -12.81
N PRO A 454 -7.73 1.66 -13.35
CA PRO A 454 -8.19 0.53 -14.14
C PRO A 454 -9.08 -0.42 -13.32
N GLY A 455 -10.20 -0.82 -13.90
CA GLY A 455 -11.21 -1.67 -13.25
C GLY A 455 -12.16 -0.92 -12.31
N LEU A 456 -12.14 0.42 -12.28
CA LEU A 456 -13.07 1.23 -11.50
C LEU A 456 -14.53 0.98 -11.90
N ILE A 457 -15.37 0.64 -10.92
CA ILE A 457 -16.81 0.50 -11.11
C ILE A 457 -17.45 1.88 -10.94
N GLN A 458 -18.00 2.41 -12.03
CA GLN A 458 -18.50 3.78 -12.09
C GLN A 458 -19.59 4.09 -11.05
N SER A 459 -20.55 3.18 -10.85
CA SER A 459 -21.61 3.36 -9.84
C SER A 459 -21.08 3.47 -8.42
N ARG A 460 -20.06 2.69 -8.06
CA ARG A 460 -19.41 2.76 -6.74
C ARG A 460 -18.62 4.05 -6.56
N TRP A 461 -17.99 4.53 -7.63
CA TRP A 461 -17.26 5.79 -7.60
C TRP A 461 -18.18 6.99 -7.38
N GLU A 462 -19.37 6.98 -8.00
CA GLU A 462 -20.39 8.00 -7.79
C GLU A 462 -20.91 8.01 -6.34
N GLU A 463 -21.14 6.82 -5.76
CA GLU A 463 -21.54 6.69 -4.35
C GLU A 463 -20.43 7.03 -3.34
N ALA A 464 -19.15 6.90 -3.73
CA ALA A 464 -18.00 7.12 -2.84
C ALA A 464 -17.83 8.57 -2.38
N PHE A 465 -18.46 9.53 -3.05
CA PHE A 465 -18.50 10.92 -2.62
C PHE A 465 -19.33 11.14 -1.35
N THR A 466 -20.27 10.24 -1.08
CA THR A 466 -21.09 10.25 0.14
C THR A 466 -20.41 9.40 1.21
N VAL A 467 -19.77 10.07 2.18
CA VAL A 467 -19.20 9.41 3.36
C VAL A 467 -20.35 8.91 4.24
N ARG A 468 -20.34 7.62 4.58
CA ARG A 468 -21.33 6.98 5.49
C ARG A 468 -20.70 6.48 6.78
N HIS A 469 -19.40 6.24 6.75
CA HIS A 469 -18.64 5.69 7.87
C HIS A 469 -17.37 6.50 8.09
N CYS A 470 -17.04 6.77 9.35
CA CYS A 470 -15.81 7.44 9.75
C CYS A 470 -15.03 6.52 10.70
N ALA A 471 -13.88 6.05 10.24
CA ALA A 471 -12.92 5.29 11.03
C ALA A 471 -11.91 6.25 11.67
N LEU A 472 -12.08 6.50 12.97
CA LEU A 472 -11.14 7.22 13.82
C LEU A 472 -10.05 6.25 14.28
N SER A 473 -9.20 5.86 13.33
CA SER A 473 -8.19 4.82 13.53
C SER A 473 -6.95 4.98 12.66
N LEU A 474 -6.76 6.16 12.03
CA LEU A 474 -5.71 6.34 11.06
C LEU A 474 -4.31 6.22 11.69
N VAL A 475 -4.05 7.06 12.70
CA VAL A 475 -2.81 7.06 13.46
C VAL A 475 -2.96 7.96 14.70
N GLY A 476 -2.10 7.76 15.69
CA GLY A 476 -2.15 8.50 16.94
C GLY A 476 -3.26 7.97 17.85
N GLU A 477 -3.66 8.77 18.82
CA GLU A 477 -4.68 8.43 19.80
C GLU A 477 -5.85 9.42 19.72
N PRO A 478 -6.94 9.08 19.01
CA PRO A 478 -8.07 9.98 18.76
C PRO A 478 -8.72 10.50 20.03
N ILE A 479 -8.83 9.66 21.07
CA ILE A 479 -9.51 10.02 22.33
C ILE A 479 -8.77 11.10 23.13
N MET A 480 -7.52 11.39 22.76
CA MET A 480 -6.71 12.45 23.37
C MET A 480 -7.14 13.85 22.91
N TYR A 481 -7.86 13.96 21.79
CA TYR A 481 -8.37 15.23 21.30
C TYR A 481 -9.40 15.82 22.29
N PRO A 482 -9.22 17.07 22.77
CA PRO A 482 -10.09 17.65 23.80
C PRO A 482 -11.57 17.67 23.42
N HIS A 483 -11.87 17.91 22.14
CA HIS A 483 -13.23 18.08 21.60
C HIS A 483 -13.75 16.82 20.89
N ILE A 484 -13.34 15.62 21.34
CA ILE A 484 -13.70 14.35 20.69
C ILE A 484 -15.21 14.09 20.67
N ASN A 485 -15.95 14.50 21.69
CA ASN A 485 -17.41 14.37 21.73
C ASN A 485 -18.07 15.28 20.70
N GLU A 486 -17.61 16.53 20.59
CA GLU A 486 -18.10 17.48 19.57
C GLU A 486 -17.79 16.96 18.17
N PHE A 487 -16.58 16.42 17.95
CA PHE A 487 -16.21 15.77 16.69
C PHE A 487 -17.17 14.63 16.32
N CYS A 488 -17.49 13.76 17.29
CA CYS A 488 -18.41 12.64 17.05
C CYS A 488 -19.85 13.11 16.81
N ARG A 489 -20.33 14.11 17.56
CA ARG A 489 -21.65 14.72 17.33
C ARG A 489 -21.75 15.34 15.95
N GLU A 490 -20.71 16.03 15.49
CA GLU A 490 -20.62 16.60 14.14
C GLU A 490 -20.68 15.53 13.05
N LEU A 491 -20.09 14.34 13.25
CA LEU A 491 -20.25 13.22 12.34
C LEU A 491 -21.69 12.69 12.33
N HIS A 492 -22.28 12.46 13.50
CA HIS A 492 -23.63 11.91 13.62
C HIS A 492 -24.70 12.86 13.09
N ALA A 493 -24.53 14.17 13.27
CA ALA A 493 -25.40 15.20 12.69
C ALA A 493 -25.43 15.15 11.15
N ARG A 494 -24.38 14.62 10.53
CA ARG A 494 -24.28 14.39 9.09
C ARG A 494 -24.64 12.95 8.67
N GLU A 495 -25.24 12.16 9.57
CA GLU A 495 -25.57 10.74 9.38
C GLU A 495 -24.35 9.85 9.09
N ILE A 496 -23.17 10.23 9.59
CA ILE A 496 -21.93 9.46 9.44
C ILE A 496 -21.70 8.65 10.70
N SER A 497 -21.73 7.32 10.57
CA SER A 497 -21.40 6.41 11.68
C SER A 497 -19.93 6.53 12.09
N SER A 498 -19.65 6.44 13.39
CA SER A 498 -18.31 6.64 13.95
C SER A 498 -17.74 5.39 14.61
N PHE A 499 -16.51 5.03 14.22
CA PHE A 499 -15.75 3.89 14.73
C PHE A 499 -14.45 4.38 15.35
N LEU A 500 -14.38 4.44 16.68
CA LEU A 500 -13.20 4.96 17.39
C LEU A 500 -12.33 3.80 17.89
N VAL A 501 -11.04 3.85 17.60
CA VAL A 501 -10.04 2.91 18.10
C VAL A 501 -9.14 3.63 19.10
N THR A 502 -8.95 3.05 20.29
CA THR A 502 -8.08 3.58 21.35
C THR A 502 -7.16 2.51 21.92
N ASN A 503 -5.96 2.92 22.37
CA ASN A 503 -4.93 2.06 22.97
C ASN A 503 -5.13 1.76 24.47
N ALA A 504 -6.29 2.11 25.05
CA ALA A 504 -6.60 1.91 26.46
C ALA A 504 -5.62 2.59 27.45
N GLN A 505 -5.14 3.78 27.10
CA GLN A 505 -4.36 4.63 27.99
C GLN A 505 -5.11 5.91 28.38
N PHE A 506 -6.45 5.96 28.40
CA PHE A 506 -7.17 7.15 28.88
C PHE A 506 -8.52 6.76 29.48
N PRO A 507 -8.55 6.14 30.68
CA PRO A 507 -9.78 5.61 31.25
C PRO A 507 -10.84 6.68 31.50
N GLU A 508 -10.43 7.86 31.97
CA GLU A 508 -11.33 8.99 32.18
C GLU A 508 -11.95 9.51 30.88
N LYS A 509 -11.16 9.55 29.80
CA LYS A 509 -11.65 9.97 28.47
C LYS A 509 -12.58 8.91 27.89
N ILE A 510 -12.30 7.62 28.09
CA ILE A 510 -13.25 6.56 27.75
C ILE A 510 -14.53 6.80 28.54
N ALA A 511 -14.48 6.95 29.87
CA ALA A 511 -15.66 7.19 30.70
C ALA A 511 -16.50 8.40 30.23
N ALA A 512 -15.84 9.52 29.89
CA ALA A 512 -16.47 10.74 29.41
C ALA A 512 -16.94 10.72 27.94
N LEU A 513 -16.53 9.73 27.15
CA LEU A 513 -16.90 9.62 25.74
C LEU A 513 -18.42 9.42 25.61
N GLU A 514 -19.10 10.29 24.86
CA GLU A 514 -20.51 10.14 24.54
C GLU A 514 -20.74 8.88 23.67
N PRO A 515 -21.97 8.33 23.64
CA PRO A 515 -22.26 7.17 22.80
C PRO A 515 -21.89 7.39 21.32
N ILE A 516 -21.13 6.45 20.77
CA ILE A 516 -20.72 6.40 19.36
C ILE A 516 -21.23 5.11 18.71
N THR A 517 -21.10 5.01 17.38
CA THR A 517 -21.62 3.82 16.69
C THR A 517 -20.89 2.55 17.13
N GLN A 518 -19.56 2.61 17.30
CA GLN A 518 -18.79 1.48 17.81
C GLN A 518 -17.45 1.92 18.40
N LEU A 519 -17.16 1.46 19.63
CA LEU A 519 -15.90 1.72 20.32
C LEU A 519 -15.00 0.49 20.32
N TYR A 520 -13.76 0.66 19.88
CA TYR A 520 -12.73 -0.37 19.85
C TYR A 520 -11.63 -0.05 20.85
N VAL A 521 -11.26 -1.04 21.65
CA VAL A 521 -10.06 -1.01 22.47
C VAL A 521 -9.06 -2.01 21.91
N SER A 522 -7.87 -1.53 21.56
CA SER A 522 -6.76 -2.40 21.16
C SER A 522 -6.17 -3.10 22.38
N VAL A 523 -6.01 -4.42 22.27
CA VAL A 523 -5.40 -5.27 23.28
C VAL A 523 -4.23 -6.01 22.62
N ASP A 524 -3.04 -5.44 22.79
CA ASP A 524 -1.86 -5.88 22.04
C ASP A 524 -1.04 -6.94 22.79
N ALA A 525 -1.34 -7.17 24.07
CA ALA A 525 -0.68 -8.20 24.87
C ALA A 525 -1.53 -8.70 26.04
N ALA A 526 -1.24 -9.92 26.52
CA ALA A 526 -2.01 -10.60 27.57
C ALA A 526 -1.48 -10.35 29.00
N THR A 527 -0.23 -9.93 29.14
CA THR A 527 0.42 -9.72 30.45
C THR A 527 1.07 -8.34 30.53
N LYS A 528 1.26 -7.83 31.75
CA LYS A 528 1.89 -6.54 32.03
C LYS A 528 3.25 -6.39 31.35
N ASP A 529 4.10 -7.41 31.44
CA ASP A 529 5.45 -7.40 30.88
C ASP A 529 5.42 -7.42 29.35
N SER A 530 4.57 -8.27 28.77
CA SER A 530 4.40 -8.32 27.31
C SER A 530 3.83 -7.00 26.76
N LEU A 531 2.91 -6.36 27.48
CA LEU A 531 2.33 -5.08 27.06
C LEU A 531 3.38 -3.98 27.13
N LYS A 532 4.21 -3.96 28.18
CA LYS A 532 5.34 -3.01 28.26
C LYS A 532 6.32 -3.19 27.11
N ALA A 533 6.67 -4.44 26.79
CA ALA A 533 7.62 -4.76 25.71
C ALA A 533 7.09 -4.38 24.33
N ILE A 534 5.80 -4.63 24.10
CA ILE A 534 5.14 -4.41 22.81
C ILE A 534 4.70 -2.95 22.67
N ASP A 535 3.93 -2.39 23.60
CA ASP A 535 3.31 -1.06 23.44
C ASP A 535 4.24 0.09 23.81
N ARG A 536 5.27 -0.17 24.62
CA ARG A 536 6.19 0.84 25.15
C ARG A 536 5.44 2.10 25.61
N PRO A 537 4.51 1.97 26.57
CA PRO A 537 3.66 3.07 27.02
C PRO A 537 4.48 4.14 27.75
N LEU A 538 4.06 5.40 27.63
CA LEU A 538 4.69 6.52 28.35
C LEU A 538 4.28 6.63 29.82
N PHE A 539 3.13 6.06 30.18
CA PHE A 539 2.63 6.07 31.56
C PHE A 539 3.34 5.02 32.40
N LYS A 540 3.69 5.35 33.66
CA LYS A 540 4.30 4.39 34.59
C LYS A 540 3.28 3.37 35.09
N ASP A 541 2.04 3.81 35.24
CA ASP A 541 0.84 3.06 35.66
C ASP A 541 0.01 2.55 34.46
N PHE A 542 0.68 2.30 33.33
CA PHE A 542 0.05 1.92 32.06
C PHE A 542 -0.87 0.69 32.17
N TRP A 543 -0.54 -0.26 33.06
CA TRP A 543 -1.27 -1.51 33.21
C TRP A 543 -2.55 -1.32 34.00
N GLU A 544 -2.48 -0.54 35.07
CA GLU A 544 -3.61 -0.18 35.90
C GLU A 544 -4.61 0.67 35.08
N ARG A 545 -4.10 1.57 34.24
CA ARG A 545 -4.91 2.37 33.31
C ARG A 545 -5.54 1.52 32.21
N PHE A 546 -4.83 0.52 31.69
CA PHE A 546 -5.37 -0.47 30.77
C PHE A 546 -6.55 -1.26 31.38
N LEU A 547 -6.38 -1.82 32.58
CA LEU A 547 -7.45 -2.53 33.28
C LEU A 547 -8.66 -1.63 33.59
N SER A 548 -8.39 -0.37 33.96
CA SER A 548 -9.43 0.64 34.17
C SER A 548 -10.19 0.92 32.87
N CYS A 549 -9.50 1.05 31.73
CA CYS A 549 -10.14 1.24 30.43
C CYS A 549 -11.08 0.08 30.06
N LEU A 550 -10.68 -1.17 30.33
CA LEU A 550 -11.57 -2.33 30.11
C LEU A 550 -12.81 -2.28 31.00
N THR A 551 -12.66 -1.83 32.24
CA THR A 551 -13.79 -1.63 33.16
C THR A 551 -14.74 -0.56 32.66
N GLN A 552 -14.19 0.57 32.18
CA GLN A 552 -14.98 1.65 31.58
C GLN A 552 -15.67 1.20 30.29
N LEU A 553 -15.00 0.39 29.47
CA LEU A 553 -15.56 -0.17 28.25
C LEU A 553 -16.80 -1.03 28.55
N LYS A 554 -16.72 -1.91 29.56
CA LYS A 554 -17.85 -2.71 30.02
C LYS A 554 -19.03 -1.84 30.49
N ALA A 555 -18.75 -0.70 31.11
CA ALA A 555 -19.77 0.22 31.62
C ALA A 555 -20.47 1.05 30.52
N LYS A 556 -19.98 1.04 29.27
CA LYS A 556 -20.48 1.95 28.24
C LYS A 556 -21.90 1.67 27.76
N GLY A 557 -22.37 0.43 27.84
CA GLY A 557 -23.71 0.05 27.35
C GLY A 557 -23.94 0.33 25.86
N GLN A 558 -22.88 0.39 25.06
CA GLN A 558 -22.91 0.57 23.61
C GLN A 558 -22.16 -0.57 22.93
N ARG A 559 -22.18 -0.60 21.59
CA ARG A 559 -21.40 -1.59 20.83
C ARG A 559 -19.91 -1.41 21.08
N THR A 560 -19.29 -2.41 21.72
CA THR A 560 -17.86 -2.39 22.06
C THR A 560 -17.14 -3.59 21.46
N VAL A 561 -15.88 -3.39 21.08
CA VAL A 561 -15.01 -4.43 20.53
C VAL A 561 -13.66 -4.40 21.20
N LEU A 562 -13.20 -5.58 21.63
CA LEU A 562 -11.78 -5.80 21.89
C LEU A 562 -11.11 -6.26 20.61
N SER A 563 -10.10 -5.50 20.19
CA SER A 563 -9.30 -5.80 19.02
C SER A 563 -7.95 -6.34 19.46
N PHE A 564 -7.73 -7.64 19.30
CA PHE A 564 -6.46 -8.26 19.62
C PHE A 564 -5.50 -8.16 18.45
N LEU A 565 -4.27 -7.79 18.77
CA LEU A 565 -3.16 -7.81 17.86
C LEU A 565 -2.17 -8.90 18.28
N TYR A 566 -1.89 -9.85 17.39
CA TYR A 566 -0.98 -10.95 17.70
C TYR A 566 0.35 -10.83 16.95
N PRO A 567 1.38 -10.19 17.54
CA PRO A 567 2.69 -10.07 16.91
C PRO A 567 3.45 -11.40 17.03
N ARG A 568 3.12 -12.39 16.19
CA ARG A 568 4.03 -13.50 15.86
C ARG A 568 4.56 -13.28 14.45
N TYR A 569 5.88 -13.20 14.30
CA TYR A 569 6.57 -13.11 13.01
C TYR A 569 6.23 -11.88 12.14
N GLY A 570 5.93 -10.73 12.76
CA GLY A 570 5.59 -9.51 12.01
C GLY A 570 4.21 -9.53 11.34
N LEU A 571 3.36 -10.52 11.64
CA LEU A 571 1.95 -10.51 11.24
C LEU A 571 1.11 -9.69 12.22
N LEU A 572 0.24 -8.83 11.67
CA LEU A 572 -0.85 -8.16 12.37
C LEU A 572 -2.14 -8.95 12.13
N CYS A 573 -2.42 -9.98 12.93
CA CYS A 573 -3.76 -10.61 12.91
C CYS A 573 -4.70 -9.82 13.81
N TRP A 574 -5.79 -9.31 13.24
CA TRP A 574 -6.86 -8.60 13.94
C TRP A 574 -7.94 -9.60 14.34
N PHE A 575 -8.15 -9.80 15.64
CA PHE A 575 -9.33 -10.51 16.15
C PHE A 575 -10.24 -9.49 16.84
N ALA A 576 -11.47 -9.35 16.35
CA ALA A 576 -12.50 -8.53 16.97
C ALA A 576 -13.46 -9.45 17.73
N ILE A 577 -13.60 -9.25 19.05
CA ILE A 577 -14.65 -9.86 19.85
C ILE A 577 -15.68 -8.78 20.18
N SER A 578 -16.93 -8.96 19.72
CA SER A 578 -18.06 -8.13 20.17
C SER A 578 -18.37 -8.52 21.60
N ILE A 579 -18.36 -7.55 22.51
CA ILE A 579 -18.87 -7.73 23.87
C ILE A 579 -20.28 -7.17 23.84
N ASP A 580 -21.24 -8.03 23.52
CA ASP A 580 -22.67 -7.74 23.63
C ASP A 580 -23.18 -8.11 25.03
#